data_AF-W2T7L6-F1
#
_entry.id   AF-W2T7L6-F1
#
_cell.length_a   1.000
_cell.length_b   1.000
_cell.length_c   1.000
_cell.angle_alpha   90.00
_cell.angle_beta   90.00
_cell.angle_gamma   90.00
#
_symmetry.space_group_name_H-M   'P 1'
#
loop_
_entity.id
_entity.type
_entity.pdbx_description
1 polymer ?
#
loop_
_entity_poly.entity_id
_entity_poly.type
_entity_poly.pdbx_seq_one_letter_code
_entity_poly.pdbx_strand_id
1 'polypeptide(L)'
;MAERRALEIMNCPENRFFQLDTCGFPGKIIYDMFQVQFQDSVKSIENELKTNYKIQGWLSPYNIRHNISQNWYLKEISQVLLNYQDHLYRITERLKKEMKTLFYDNTVDEFFFSNVDPYVEKLNHYFQSAQKLLKIRVQKRRNFVIERTQTDNPYVKNS
;
A
#
# COMPACT_ATOMS: atom_id res chain seq x y z
N MET A 1 -28.56 21.98 -14.34
CA MET A 1 -28.68 21.85 -15.82
C MET A 1 -27.44 21.21 -16.44
N ALA A 2 -26.21 21.56 -16.02
CA ALA A 2 -24.97 20.95 -16.51
C ALA A 2 -24.83 19.45 -16.16
N GLU A 3 -25.20 19.06 -14.95
CA GLU A 3 -25.10 17.67 -14.48
C GLU A 3 -25.94 16.67 -15.30
N ARG A 4 -27.18 17.02 -15.64
CA ARG A 4 -28.04 16.19 -16.51
C ARG A 4 -27.44 16.01 -17.91
N ARG A 5 -26.86 17.07 -18.48
CA ARG A 5 -26.18 16.98 -19.79
C ARG A 5 -24.96 16.06 -19.72
N ALA A 6 -24.19 16.11 -18.64
CA ALA A 6 -23.06 15.21 -18.45
C ALA A 6 -23.49 13.73 -18.33
N LEU A 7 -24.59 13.48 -17.61
CA LEU A 7 -25.17 12.13 -17.48
C LEU A 7 -25.63 11.55 -18.82
N GLU A 8 -26.29 12.35 -19.65
CA GLU A 8 -26.70 11.96 -21.00
C GLU A 8 -25.49 11.60 -21.88
N ILE A 9 -24.44 12.44 -21.86
CA ILE A 9 -23.22 12.21 -22.66
C ILE A 9 -22.50 10.93 -22.22
N MET A 10 -22.42 10.68 -20.92
CA MET A 10 -21.77 9.49 -20.37
C MET A 10 -22.67 8.23 -20.43
N ASN A 11 -23.89 8.36 -20.97
CA ASN A 11 -24.88 7.29 -21.05
C ASN A 11 -25.12 6.61 -19.69
N CYS A 12 -25.33 7.43 -18.65
CA CYS A 12 -25.59 6.99 -17.29
C CYS A 12 -27.10 6.81 -17.04
N PRO A 13 -27.53 5.78 -16.29
CA PRO A 13 -28.92 5.65 -15.88
C PRO A 13 -29.34 6.80 -14.95
N GLU A 14 -30.55 7.33 -15.11
CA GLU A 14 -31.13 8.37 -14.22
C GLU A 14 -31.58 7.76 -12.87
N ASN A 15 -30.63 7.24 -12.09
CA ASN A 15 -30.88 6.76 -10.72
C ASN A 15 -30.30 7.75 -9.71
N ARG A 16 -31.01 7.95 -8.57
CA ARG A 16 -30.62 8.90 -7.50
C ARG A 16 -29.30 8.58 -6.80
N PHE A 17 -28.75 7.39 -7.02
CA PHE A 17 -27.44 6.98 -6.55
C PHE A 17 -26.47 7.05 -7.73
N PHE A 18 -25.74 8.15 -7.83
CA PHE A 18 -24.73 8.35 -8.87
C PHE A 18 -23.59 7.35 -8.66
N GLN A 19 -23.54 6.31 -9.49
CA GLN A 19 -22.40 5.40 -9.57
C GLN A 19 -21.92 5.36 -11.02
N LEU A 20 -20.68 5.85 -11.25
CA LEU A 20 -20.08 5.98 -12.58
C LEU A 20 -19.79 4.62 -13.26
N ASP A 21 -19.78 3.54 -12.50
CA ASP A 21 -19.68 2.15 -12.96
C ASP A 21 -20.90 1.71 -13.81
N THR A 22 -22.08 2.31 -13.57
CA THR A 22 -23.32 2.02 -14.30
C THR A 22 -23.41 2.74 -15.66
N CYS A 23 -22.51 3.68 -15.92
CA CYS A 23 -22.51 4.48 -17.14
C CYS A 23 -21.99 3.71 -18.38
N GLY A 24 -22.18 4.28 -19.57
CA GLY A 24 -21.80 3.67 -20.85
C GLY A 24 -20.54 4.22 -21.51
N PHE A 25 -19.77 5.07 -20.82
CA PHE A 25 -18.60 5.73 -21.42
C PHE A 25 -17.40 4.77 -21.62
N PRO A 26 -16.58 4.99 -22.66
CA PRO A 26 -15.35 4.23 -22.86
C PRO A 26 -14.38 4.49 -21.71
N GLY A 27 -13.93 3.42 -21.05
CA GLY A 27 -13.07 3.51 -19.88
C GLY A 27 -13.79 3.37 -18.54
N LYS A 28 -15.10 3.12 -18.52
CA LYS A 28 -15.82 2.80 -17.27
C LYS A 28 -15.21 1.65 -16.48
N ILE A 29 -14.70 0.63 -17.18
CA ILE A 29 -14.07 -0.54 -16.58
C ILE A 29 -12.77 -0.12 -15.88
N ILE A 30 -11.94 0.70 -16.56
CA ILE A 30 -10.70 1.24 -15.99
C ILE A 30 -11.03 2.11 -14.78
N TYR A 31 -12.06 2.96 -14.88
CA TYR A 31 -12.52 3.80 -13.78
C TYR A 31 -12.92 2.96 -12.56
N ASP A 32 -13.79 1.97 -12.73
CA ASP A 32 -14.21 1.07 -11.65
C ASP A 32 -13.01 0.34 -11.03
N MET A 33 -12.16 -0.26 -11.88
CA MET A 33 -11.00 -1.01 -11.43
C MET A 33 -10.00 -0.16 -10.64
N PHE A 34 -9.76 1.08 -11.08
CA PHE A 34 -8.84 1.96 -10.38
C PHE A 34 -9.49 2.60 -9.15
N GLN A 35 -10.63 3.27 -9.30
CA GLN A 35 -11.24 4.09 -8.25
C GLN A 35 -11.93 3.27 -7.15
N VAL A 36 -12.40 2.08 -7.47
CA VAL A 36 -13.05 1.19 -6.51
C VAL A 36 -12.08 0.09 -6.10
N GLN A 37 -11.79 -0.84 -7.00
CA GLN A 37 -11.09 -2.08 -6.62
C GLN A 37 -9.66 -1.84 -6.14
N PHE A 38 -8.88 -1.05 -6.89
CA PHE A 38 -7.49 -0.74 -6.53
C PHE A 38 -7.42 0.17 -5.29
N GLN A 39 -8.20 1.25 -5.23
CA GLN A 39 -8.21 2.13 -4.05
C GLN A 39 -8.65 1.40 -2.78
N ASP A 40 -9.65 0.52 -2.84
CA ASP A 40 -10.09 -0.23 -1.66
C ASP A 40 -9.06 -1.29 -1.23
N SER A 41 -8.34 -1.87 -2.18
CA SER A 41 -7.20 -2.74 -1.89
C SER A 41 -6.07 -1.97 -1.20
N VAL A 42 -5.72 -0.80 -1.73
CA VAL A 42 -4.71 0.09 -1.11
C VAL A 42 -5.12 0.52 0.29
N LYS A 43 -6.38 0.92 0.49
CA LYS A 43 -6.89 1.27 1.83
C LYS A 43 -6.79 0.09 2.80
N SER A 44 -7.16 -1.10 2.36
CA SER A 44 -7.05 -2.34 3.15
C SER A 44 -5.60 -2.61 3.55
N ILE A 45 -4.67 -2.52 2.59
CA ILE A 45 -3.23 -2.70 2.83
C ILE A 45 -2.70 -1.64 3.81
N GLU A 46 -2.99 -0.37 3.58
CA GLU A 46 -2.55 0.72 4.45
C GLU A 46 -3.12 0.57 5.87
N ASN A 47 -4.38 0.17 5.99
CA ASN A 47 -5.00 -0.10 7.27
C ASN A 47 -4.30 -1.27 7.98
N GLU A 48 -4.01 -2.36 7.28
CA GLU A 48 -3.29 -3.49 7.85
C GLU A 48 -1.91 -3.09 8.37
N LEU A 49 -1.12 -2.39 7.54
CA LEU A 49 0.21 -1.92 7.91
C LEU A 49 0.18 -0.96 9.10
N LYS A 50 -0.90 -0.18 9.25
CA LYS A 50 -1.08 0.81 10.32
C LYS A 50 -1.72 0.26 11.59
N THR A 51 -2.52 -0.81 11.54
CA THR A 51 -3.30 -1.26 12.70
C THR A 51 -2.85 -2.62 13.23
N ASN A 52 -2.17 -3.42 12.41
CA ASN A 52 -1.68 -4.71 12.86
C ASN A 52 -0.47 -4.55 13.78
N TYR A 53 -0.67 -4.80 15.07
CA TYR A 53 0.37 -4.71 16.10
C TYR A 53 1.55 -5.64 15.84
N LYS A 54 1.37 -6.76 15.12
CA LYS A 54 2.46 -7.67 14.76
C LYS A 54 3.37 -7.00 13.73
N ILE A 55 2.79 -6.36 12.72
CA ILE A 55 3.55 -5.61 11.70
C ILE A 55 4.26 -4.43 12.36
N GLN A 56 3.54 -3.62 13.12
CA GLN A 56 4.13 -2.49 13.85
C GLN A 56 5.22 -2.93 14.83
N GLY A 57 5.03 -4.07 15.51
CA GLY A 57 5.93 -4.55 16.55
C GLY A 57 7.17 -5.25 16.01
N TRP A 58 7.06 -6.01 14.92
CA TRP A 58 8.10 -6.93 14.44
C TRP A 58 8.67 -6.57 13.07
N LEU A 59 8.00 -5.70 12.33
CA LEU A 59 8.40 -5.20 11.02
C LEU A 59 8.45 -3.66 10.99
N SER A 60 8.67 -3.02 12.15
CA SER A 60 8.90 -1.58 12.24
C SER A 60 10.18 -1.16 11.50
N PRO A 61 10.29 0.12 11.09
CA PRO A 61 11.52 0.66 10.54
C PRO A 61 12.75 0.43 11.44
N TYR A 62 12.56 0.49 12.77
CA TYR A 62 13.61 0.22 13.74
C TYR A 62 14.08 -1.25 13.65
N ASN A 63 13.15 -2.20 13.68
CA ASN A 63 13.47 -3.63 13.61
C ASN A 63 14.14 -4.03 12.29
N ILE A 64 13.65 -3.48 11.17
CA ILE A 64 14.23 -3.67 9.85
C ILE A 64 15.68 -3.15 9.82
N ARG A 65 15.94 -1.95 10.35
CA ARG A 65 17.29 -1.36 10.40
C ARG A 65 18.25 -2.14 11.29
N HIS A 66 17.78 -2.62 12.44
CA HIS A 66 18.62 -3.30 13.42
C HIS A 66 18.65 -4.82 13.26
N ASN A 67 17.94 -5.38 12.28
CA ASN A 67 17.86 -6.81 12.03
C ASN A 67 17.35 -7.60 13.26
N ILE A 68 16.34 -7.05 13.94
CA ILE A 68 15.73 -7.61 15.16
C ILE A 68 14.28 -7.98 14.86
N SER A 69 13.85 -9.19 15.19
CA SER A 69 12.43 -9.56 15.04
C SER A 69 12.08 -10.84 15.83
N GLN A 70 10.97 -11.50 15.51
CA GLN A 70 10.63 -12.83 16.02
C GLN A 70 10.08 -13.71 14.91
N ASN A 71 10.77 -14.83 14.64
CA ASN A 71 10.52 -15.67 13.46
C ASN A 71 9.08 -16.19 13.36
N TRP A 72 8.44 -16.49 14.49
CA TRP A 72 7.06 -16.96 14.49
C TRP A 72 6.11 -15.88 13.94
N TYR A 73 6.19 -14.65 14.45
CA TYR A 73 5.39 -13.53 13.95
C TYR A 73 5.73 -13.17 12.51
N LEU A 74 7.00 -13.22 12.13
CA LEU A 74 7.40 -12.94 10.75
C LEU A 74 6.84 -13.93 9.73
N LYS A 75 6.69 -15.22 10.08
CA LYS A 75 6.05 -16.20 9.19
C LYS A 75 4.59 -15.83 8.93
N GLU A 76 3.86 -15.47 9.99
CA GLU A 76 2.47 -15.05 9.89
C GLU A 76 2.33 -13.75 9.07
N ILE A 77 3.14 -12.74 9.39
CA ILE A 77 3.17 -11.46 8.66
C ILE A 77 3.50 -11.70 7.18
N SER A 78 4.48 -12.56 6.88
CA SER A 78 4.87 -12.84 5.50
C SER A 78 3.72 -13.46 4.69
N GLN A 79 2.91 -14.31 5.31
CA GLN A 79 1.76 -14.90 4.62
C GLN A 79 0.67 -13.86 4.35
N VAL A 80 0.41 -12.96 5.30
CA VAL A 80 -0.52 -11.84 5.12
C VAL A 80 -0.05 -10.94 3.99
N LEU A 81 1.24 -10.55 3.99
CA LEU A 81 1.81 -9.70 2.94
C LEU A 81 1.78 -10.37 1.56
N LEU A 82 2.04 -11.68 1.48
CA LEU A 82 1.95 -12.45 0.23
C LEU A 82 0.53 -12.42 -0.34
N ASN A 83 -0.49 -12.64 0.49
CA ASN A 83 -1.89 -12.59 0.05
C ASN A 83 -2.26 -11.20 -0.51
N TYR A 84 -1.80 -10.12 0.15
CA TYR A 84 -2.00 -8.77 -0.35
C TYR A 84 -1.24 -8.51 -1.66
N GLN A 85 -0.02 -9.03 -1.82
CA GLN A 85 0.75 -8.89 -3.06
C GLN A 85 0.05 -9.60 -4.21
N ASP A 86 -0.38 -10.84 -4.01
CA ASP A 86 -1.09 -11.63 -5.02
C ASP A 86 -2.39 -10.95 -5.44
N HIS A 87 -3.13 -10.39 -4.48
CA HIS A 87 -4.37 -9.66 -4.77
C HIS A 87 -4.11 -8.38 -5.57
N LEU A 88 -3.18 -7.54 -5.09
CA LEU A 88 -2.83 -6.29 -5.73
C LEU A 88 -2.30 -6.52 -7.16
N TYR A 89 -1.42 -7.51 -7.33
CA TYR A 89 -0.87 -7.89 -8.63
C TYR A 89 -1.96 -8.27 -9.65
N ARG A 90 -2.95 -9.05 -9.24
CA ARG A 90 -4.06 -9.43 -10.14
C ARG A 90 -4.88 -8.22 -10.59
N ILE A 91 -5.11 -7.26 -9.69
CA ILE A 91 -5.81 -6.02 -10.01
C ILE A 91 -4.98 -5.17 -10.97
N THR A 92 -3.69 -4.98 -10.68
CA THR A 92 -2.81 -4.13 -11.49
C THR A 92 -2.57 -4.72 -12.88
N GLU A 93 -2.39 -6.03 -13.01
CA GLU A 93 -2.23 -6.69 -14.31
C GLU A 93 -3.48 -6.54 -15.18
N ARG A 94 -4.66 -6.77 -14.57
CA ARG A 94 -5.92 -6.61 -15.29
C ARG A 94 -6.15 -5.14 -15.66
N LEU A 95 -5.87 -4.20 -14.75
CA LEU A 95 -5.96 -2.77 -15.02
C LEU A 95 -5.04 -2.37 -16.19
N LYS A 96 -3.78 -2.83 -16.19
CA LYS A 96 -2.81 -2.55 -17.25
C LYS A 96 -3.33 -3.04 -18.60
N LYS A 97 -3.89 -4.26 -18.63
CA LYS A 97 -4.47 -4.83 -19.83
C LYS A 97 -5.64 -4.01 -20.37
N GLU A 98 -6.58 -3.62 -19.50
CA GLU A 98 -7.74 -2.80 -19.90
C GLU A 98 -7.29 -1.41 -20.36
N MET A 99 -6.32 -0.78 -19.69
CA MET A 99 -5.80 0.52 -20.08
C MET A 99 -5.14 0.50 -21.47
N LYS A 100 -4.39 -0.55 -21.80
CA LYS A 100 -3.78 -0.74 -23.13
C LYS A 100 -4.80 -0.88 -24.26
N THR A 101 -6.08 -1.10 -23.96
CA THR A 101 -7.14 -1.12 -25.00
C THR A 101 -7.58 0.28 -25.43
N LEU A 102 -7.35 1.30 -24.60
CA LEU A 102 -7.82 2.68 -24.83
C LEU A 102 -6.69 3.72 -24.89
N PHE A 103 -5.53 3.43 -24.30
CA PHE A 103 -4.41 4.35 -24.18
C PHE A 103 -3.14 3.77 -24.78
N TYR A 104 -2.24 4.65 -25.23
CA TYR A 104 -0.91 4.26 -25.69
C TYR A 104 -0.05 3.73 -24.53
N ASP A 105 0.88 2.83 -24.84
CA ASP A 105 1.74 2.18 -23.84
C ASP A 105 2.48 3.16 -22.94
N ASN A 106 2.99 4.26 -23.50
CA ASN A 106 3.67 5.31 -22.72
C ASN A 106 2.75 5.99 -21.71
N THR A 107 1.48 6.24 -22.07
CA THR A 107 0.49 6.81 -21.14
C THR A 107 0.13 5.82 -20.05
N VAL A 108 0.02 4.52 -20.38
CA VAL A 108 -0.22 3.48 -19.37
C VAL A 108 0.96 3.41 -18.40
N ASP A 109 2.19 3.42 -18.90
CA ASP A 109 3.38 3.34 -18.04
C ASP A 109 3.52 4.61 -17.16
N GLU A 110 3.28 5.81 -17.69
CA GLU A 110 3.27 7.06 -16.90
C GLU A 110 2.21 7.03 -15.78
N PHE A 111 1.01 6.54 -16.11
CA PHE A 111 -0.06 6.39 -15.14
C PHE A 111 0.33 5.42 -14.02
N PHE A 112 0.90 4.26 -14.37
CA PHE A 112 1.34 3.26 -13.39
C PHE A 112 2.44 3.80 -12.50
N PHE A 113 3.47 4.41 -13.09
CA PHE A 113 4.57 5.03 -12.37
C PHE A 113 4.07 6.03 -11.30
N SER A 114 3.09 6.85 -11.67
CA SER A 114 2.61 7.92 -10.78
C SER A 114 1.59 7.45 -9.74
N ASN A 115 0.76 6.46 -10.07
CA ASN A 115 -0.44 6.14 -9.28
C ASN A 115 -0.47 4.73 -8.69
N VAL A 116 0.24 3.77 -9.29
CA VAL A 116 0.15 2.35 -8.94
C VAL A 116 1.44 1.89 -8.26
N ASP A 117 2.58 2.15 -8.90
CA ASP A 117 3.89 1.65 -8.50
C ASP A 117 4.29 2.03 -7.07
N PRO A 118 4.01 3.25 -6.55
CA PRO A 118 4.35 3.59 -5.17
C PRO A 118 3.75 2.64 -4.11
N TYR A 119 2.56 2.11 -4.36
CA TYR A 119 1.88 1.18 -3.44
C TYR A 119 2.42 -0.25 -3.59
N VAL A 120 2.68 -0.68 -4.83
CA VAL A 120 3.28 -1.98 -5.13
C VAL A 120 4.69 -2.07 -4.53
N GLU A 121 5.50 -1.03 -4.73
CA GLU A 121 6.85 -0.94 -4.19
C GLU A 121 6.86 -0.92 -2.66
N LYS A 122 5.95 -0.17 -2.04
CA LYS A 122 5.81 -0.15 -0.59
C LYS A 122 5.51 -1.55 -0.04
N LEU A 123 4.54 -2.25 -0.63
CA LEU A 123 4.19 -3.61 -0.19
C LEU A 123 5.35 -4.59 -0.42
N ASN A 124 6.03 -4.49 -1.57
CA ASN A 124 7.23 -5.26 -1.87
C ASN A 124 8.35 -5.03 -0.85
N HIS A 125 8.56 -3.78 -0.43
CA HIS A 125 9.55 -3.43 0.58
C HIS A 125 9.29 -4.13 1.92
N TYR A 126 8.03 -4.15 2.39
CA TYR A 126 7.65 -4.85 3.60
C TYR A 126 7.87 -6.36 3.46
N PHE A 127 7.45 -6.96 2.35
CA PHE A 127 7.62 -8.39 2.11
C PHE A 127 9.09 -8.80 2.06
N GLN A 128 9.92 -8.08 1.29
CA GLN A 128 11.35 -8.34 1.20
C GLN A 128 12.05 -8.15 2.55
N SER A 129 11.64 -7.16 3.34
CA SER A 129 12.14 -6.94 4.69
C SER A 129 11.80 -8.11 5.61
N ALA A 130 10.57 -8.63 5.55
CA ALA A 130 10.17 -9.80 6.32
C ALA A 130 10.97 -11.05 5.91
N GLN A 131 11.15 -11.29 4.61
CA GLN A 131 11.97 -12.39 4.09
C GLN A 131 13.44 -12.27 4.51
N LYS A 132 14.00 -11.06 4.50
CA LYS A 132 15.35 -10.80 4.98
C LYS A 132 15.48 -11.14 6.46
N LEU A 133 14.55 -10.69 7.30
CA LEU A 133 14.58 -10.93 8.74
C LEU A 133 14.37 -12.41 9.09
N LEU A 134 13.56 -13.15 8.33
CA LEU A 134 13.36 -14.60 8.51
C LEU A 134 14.64 -15.41 8.30
N LYS A 135 15.57 -14.94 7.47
CA LYS A 135 16.85 -15.62 7.21
C LYS A 135 17.86 -15.45 8.35
N ILE A 136 17.57 -14.59 9.32
CA ILE A 136 18.48 -14.27 10.43
C ILE A 136 18.38 -15.36 11.48
N ARG A 137 19.45 -16.14 11.62
CA ARG A 137 19.55 -17.23 12.61
C ARG A 137 19.98 -16.75 14.00
N VAL A 138 20.82 -15.70 14.05
CA VAL A 138 21.35 -15.15 15.29
C VAL A 138 21.04 -13.66 15.33
N GLN A 139 20.23 -13.26 16.30
CA GLN A 139 19.93 -11.86 16.55
C GLN A 139 21.04 -11.28 17.42
N LYS A 140 21.53 -10.10 17.05
CA LYS A 140 22.46 -9.37 17.91
C LYS A 140 21.74 -9.06 19.22
N ARG A 141 22.35 -9.40 20.37
CA ARG A 141 21.89 -8.87 21.66
C ARG A 141 21.85 -7.34 21.55
N ARG A 142 20.85 -6.73 22.20
CA ARG A 142 20.62 -5.28 22.17
C ARG A 142 21.75 -4.57 22.92
N ASN A 143 22.86 -4.34 22.23
CA ASN A 143 24.06 -3.70 22.79
C ASN A 143 24.08 -2.24 22.36
N PHE A 144 23.14 -1.42 22.82
CA PHE A 144 23.23 0.02 22.56
C PHE A 144 22.62 0.84 23.68
N VAL A 145 23.37 1.86 24.09
CA VAL A 145 22.91 2.97 24.92
C VAL A 145 21.89 3.76 24.10
N ILE A 146 20.71 4.00 24.66
CA ILE A 146 19.73 4.89 24.05
C ILE A 146 20.22 6.32 24.34
N GLU A 147 21.04 6.89 23.46
CA GLU A 147 21.34 8.31 23.50
C GLU A 147 20.10 9.09 23.04
N ARG A 148 19.19 9.31 23.99
CA ARG A 148 18.23 10.40 23.87
C ARG A 148 19.08 11.66 23.93
N THR A 149 19.08 12.45 22.87
CA THR A 149 19.80 13.73 22.77
C THR A 149 19.83 14.42 24.13
N GLN A 150 21.03 14.51 24.70
CA GLN A 150 21.33 15.39 25.81
C GLN A 150 21.14 16.82 25.30
N THR A 151 19.92 17.31 25.32
CA THR A 151 19.69 18.75 25.48
C THR A 151 19.56 18.96 26.98
N ASP A 152 20.67 19.39 27.57
CA ASP A 152 20.75 20.32 28.70
C ASP A 152 19.48 20.42 29.55
N ASN A 153 19.46 19.69 30.67
CA ASN A 153 18.57 20.01 31.79
C ASN A 153 19.34 20.94 32.75
N PRO A 154 19.12 22.26 32.73
CA PRO A 154 19.88 23.21 33.55
C PRO A 154 19.50 23.18 35.05
N TYR A 155 18.66 22.23 35.50
CA TYR A 155 18.14 22.22 36.88
C TYR A 155 18.76 21.18 37.83
N VAL A 156 19.85 20.51 37.45
CA VAL A 156 20.61 19.68 38.42
C VAL A 156 21.69 20.55 39.08
N LYS A 157 21.30 21.30 40.12
CA LYS A 157 22.25 21.87 41.09
C LYS A 157 22.66 20.77 42.07
N ASN A 158 23.93 20.37 42.02
CA ASN A 158 24.53 19.52 43.05
C ASN A 158 24.80 20.34 44.32
N SER A 159 24.53 19.71 45.46
CA SER A 159 24.93 20.14 46.81
C SER A 159 26.43 20.29 46.97
#